data_AF-A0A4U9DDI5-F1
#
_entry.id   AF-A0A4U9DDI5-F1
#
_cell.length_a   1.000
_cell.length_b   1.000
_cell.length_c   1.000
_cell.angle_alpha   90.00
_cell.angle_beta   90.00
_cell.angle_gamma   90.00
#
_symmetry.space_group_name_H-M   'P 1'
#
loop_
_entity.id
_entity.type
_entity.pdbx_description
1 polymer ?
#
loop_
_entity_poly.entity_id
_entity_poly.type
_entity_poly.pdbx_seq_one_letter_code
_entity_poly.pdbx_strand_id
1 'polypeptide(L)'
;MNEHYMAHWHHLRHIEGAAQRVQEDTMRFASTLEDMGVSFINAVMTLIAFLPVLVTLSEHVPDLPIVGHLPYGLVIAAIVWSLMGTGMLAVVGIKLPGLEFKNQRVEAAYRKELVYGEDDAARATPPTVRELFGAVRRNYFRLYFHYMYFNIARILYLQVR
;
A
#
# COMPACT_ATOMS: atom_id res chain seq x y z
N MET A 1 3.73 14.44 -16.58
CA MET A 1 4.98 13.68 -16.34
C MET A 1 5.89 13.65 -17.56
N ASN A 2 5.40 13.23 -18.74
CA ASN A 2 6.22 13.08 -19.95
C ASN A 2 6.79 14.41 -20.49
N GLU A 3 5.99 15.48 -20.54
CA GLU A 3 6.45 16.80 -20.99
C GLU A 3 7.61 17.35 -20.15
N HIS A 4 7.54 17.19 -18.82
CA HIS A 4 8.62 17.61 -17.92
C HIS A 4 9.90 16.78 -18.13
N TYR A 5 9.77 15.48 -18.40
CA TYR A 5 10.89 14.60 -18.71
C TYR A 5 11.57 14.99 -20.03
N MET A 6 10.78 15.26 -21.07
CA MET A 6 11.29 15.72 -22.37
C MET A 6 11.97 17.10 -22.29
N ALA A 7 11.44 18.01 -21.47
CA ALA A 7 12.05 19.32 -21.23
C ALA A 7 13.44 19.26 -20.55
N HIS A 8 13.74 18.17 -19.82
CA HIS A 8 15.02 17.98 -19.11
C HIS A 8 15.85 16.82 -19.69
N TRP A 9 15.56 16.42 -20.92
CA TRP A 9 16.15 15.26 -21.59
C TRP A 9 17.68 15.24 -21.57
N HIS A 10 18.34 16.40 -21.80
CA HIS A 10 19.80 16.50 -21.81
C HIS A 10 20.45 16.08 -20.48
N HIS A 11 19.80 16.32 -19.35
CA HIS A 11 20.30 15.92 -18.03
C HIS A 11 19.86 14.51 -17.63
N LEU A 12 18.64 14.11 -18.01
CA LEU A 12 18.01 12.87 -17.52
C LEU A 12 18.35 11.63 -18.36
N ARG A 13 18.75 11.78 -19.63
CA ARG A 13 19.09 10.67 -20.54
C ARG A 13 20.27 9.81 -20.08
N HIS A 14 21.13 10.35 -19.22
CA HIS A 14 22.30 9.65 -18.68
C HIS A 14 21.95 8.78 -17.46
N ILE A 15 20.72 8.90 -16.95
CA ILE A 15 20.22 8.10 -15.84
C ILE A 15 19.58 6.84 -16.42
N GLU A 16 20.21 5.69 -16.20
CA GLU A 16 19.73 4.39 -16.66
C GLU A 16 18.30 4.12 -16.15
N GLY A 17 17.40 3.78 -17.07
CA GLY A 17 16.01 3.44 -16.77
C GLY A 17 15.10 4.62 -16.40
N ALA A 18 15.53 5.88 -16.56
CA ALA A 18 14.69 7.03 -16.23
C ALA A 18 13.39 7.10 -17.07
N ALA A 19 13.47 6.83 -18.38
CA ALA A 19 12.30 6.77 -19.25
C ALA A 19 11.34 5.63 -18.85
N GLN A 20 11.89 4.47 -18.46
CA GLN A 20 11.11 3.31 -18.01
C GLN A 20 10.37 3.63 -16.71
N ARG A 21 11.03 4.25 -15.73
CA ARG A 21 10.39 4.70 -14.49
C ARG A 21 9.27 5.70 -14.73
N VAL A 22 9.47 6.69 -15.62
CA VAL A 22 8.41 7.65 -15.95
C VAL A 22 7.17 6.92 -16.50
N GLN A 23 7.33 5.89 -17.32
CA GLN A 23 6.20 5.11 -17.84
C GLN A 23 5.58 4.21 -16.77
N GLU A 24 6.38 3.35 -16.12
CA GLU A 24 5.90 2.39 -15.13
C GLU A 24 5.27 3.08 -13.91
N ASP A 25 5.90 4.14 -13.39
CA ASP A 25 5.40 4.87 -12.24
C ASP A 25 4.14 5.66 -12.58
N THR A 26 4.05 6.23 -13.80
CA THR A 26 2.81 6.91 -14.24
C THR A 26 1.67 5.91 -14.37
N MET A 27 1.91 4.73 -14.95
CA MET A 27 0.91 3.67 -15.06
C MET A 27 0.46 3.19 -13.67
N ARG A 28 1.42 2.85 -12.79
CA ARG A 28 1.12 2.42 -11.42
C ARG A 28 0.36 3.48 -10.64
N PHE A 29 0.72 4.75 -10.79
CA PHE A 29 0.01 5.86 -10.16
C PHE A 29 -1.43 5.96 -10.66
N ALA A 30 -1.64 5.92 -11.98
CA ALA A 30 -2.98 5.97 -12.57
C ALA A 30 -3.85 4.80 -12.12
N SER A 31 -3.34 3.56 -12.19
CA SER A 31 -4.08 2.37 -11.73
C SER A 31 -4.37 2.41 -10.23
N THR A 32 -3.41 2.85 -9.41
CA THR A 32 -3.63 2.97 -7.95
C THR A 32 -4.72 3.99 -7.64
N LEU A 33 -4.71 5.15 -8.32
CA LEU A 33 -5.77 6.16 -8.15
C LEU A 33 -7.13 5.65 -8.60
N GLU A 34 -7.18 4.93 -9.72
CA GLU A 34 -8.42 4.32 -10.22
C GLU A 34 -8.99 3.32 -9.21
N ASP A 35 -8.18 2.37 -8.74
CA ASP A 35 -8.59 1.36 -7.77
C ASP A 35 -9.08 1.99 -6.46
N MET A 36 -8.35 2.99 -5.96
CA MET A 36 -8.75 3.75 -4.76
C MET A 36 -10.07 4.51 -5.00
N GLY A 37 -10.22 5.13 -6.16
CA GLY A 37 -11.43 5.88 -6.54
C GLY A 37 -12.65 4.98 -6.64
N VAL A 38 -12.53 3.84 -7.32
CA VAL A 38 -13.59 2.83 -7.43
C VAL A 38 -13.97 2.28 -6.05
N SER A 39 -12.98 1.95 -5.22
CA SER A 39 -13.24 1.47 -3.85
C SER A 39 -13.96 2.51 -2.99
N PHE A 40 -13.55 3.78 -3.09
CA PHE A 40 -14.17 4.89 -2.37
C PHE A 40 -15.62 5.11 -2.80
N ILE A 41 -15.90 5.17 -4.10
CA ILE A 41 -17.26 5.32 -4.63
C ILE A 41 -18.14 4.16 -4.19
N ASN A 42 -17.64 2.92 -4.27
CA ASN A 42 -18.38 1.74 -3.80
C ASN A 42 -18.72 1.83 -2.31
N ALA A 43 -17.80 2.31 -1.46
CA ALA A 43 -18.05 2.50 -0.04
C ALA A 43 -19.14 3.55 0.23
N VAL A 44 -19.11 4.68 -0.50
CA VAL A 44 -20.15 5.72 -0.42
C VAL A 44 -21.50 5.20 -0.89
N MET A 45 -21.54 4.50 -2.02
CA MET A 45 -22.77 3.89 -2.55
C MET A 45 -23.37 2.87 -1.58
N THR A 46 -22.51 2.06 -0.95
CA THR A 46 -22.93 1.13 0.11
C THR A 46 -23.54 1.88 1.28
N LEU A 47 -22.89 2.93 1.78
CA LEU A 47 -23.41 3.74 2.88
C LEU A 47 -24.79 4.32 2.54
N ILE A 48 -24.96 4.88 1.35
CA ILE A 48 -26.24 5.43 0.88
C ILE A 48 -27.31 4.34 0.81
N ALA A 49 -26.98 3.15 0.29
CA ALA A 49 -27.91 2.04 0.17
C ALA A 49 -28.38 1.50 1.53
N PHE A 50 -27.51 1.49 2.54
CA PHE A 50 -27.84 1.02 3.88
C PHE A 50 -28.42 2.10 4.80
N LEU A 51 -28.27 3.38 4.46
CA LEU A 51 -28.78 4.50 5.26
C LEU A 51 -30.29 4.39 5.57
N PRO A 52 -31.20 4.12 4.60
CA PRO A 52 -32.62 3.99 4.92
C PRO A 52 -32.90 2.79 5.84
N VAL A 53 -32.19 1.67 5.66
CA VAL A 53 -32.31 0.48 6.52
C VAL A 53 -31.84 0.79 7.94
N LEU A 54 -30.75 1.53 8.09
CA LEU A 54 -30.23 1.94 9.40
C LEU A 54 -31.19 2.90 10.12
N VAL A 55 -31.84 3.81 9.39
CA VAL A 55 -32.82 4.74 9.96
C VAL A 55 -34.05 3.98 10.48
N THR A 56 -34.62 3.06 9.69
CA THR A 56 -35.80 2.29 10.12
C THR A 56 -35.50 1.37 11.31
N LEU A 57 -34.32 0.76 11.36
CA LEU A 57 -33.87 -0.03 12.50
C LEU A 57 -33.54 0.83 13.73
N SER A 58 -33.03 2.05 13.53
CA SER A 58 -32.66 2.95 14.63
C SER A 58 -33.89 3.42 15.43
N GLU A 59 -35.07 3.48 14.81
CA GLU A 59 -36.33 3.79 15.52
C GLU A 59 -36.73 2.69 16.53
N HIS A 60 -36.34 1.44 16.26
CA HIS A 60 -36.65 0.28 17.10
C HIS A 60 -35.60 0.03 18.20
N VAL A 61 -34.46 0.72 18.15
CA VAL A 61 -33.37 0.63 19.13
C VAL A 61 -32.99 2.04 19.63
N PRO A 62 -33.86 2.70 20.42
CA PRO A 62 -33.63 4.05 20.91
C PRO A 62 -32.49 4.14 21.94
N ASP A 63 -32.12 3.01 22.56
CA ASP A 63 -31.05 2.94 23.57
C ASP A 63 -29.84 2.14 23.08
N LEU A 64 -28.70 2.81 23.01
CA LEU A 64 -27.40 2.16 22.90
C LEU A 64 -26.91 1.82 24.32
N PRO A 65 -26.57 0.54 24.61
CA PRO A 65 -26.24 0.08 25.98
C PRO A 65 -25.00 0.74 26.62
N ILE A 66 -24.23 1.53 25.87
CA ILE A 66 -23.01 2.21 26.33
C ILE A 66 -23.15 3.75 26.29
N VAL A 67 -24.04 4.31 25.45
CA VAL A 67 -24.08 5.76 25.15
C VAL A 67 -25.42 6.41 25.57
N GLY A 68 -26.49 5.63 25.78
CA GLY A 68 -27.83 6.13 26.10
C GLY A 68 -28.68 6.46 24.87
N HIS A 69 -29.71 7.30 25.04
CA HIS A 69 -30.56 7.79 23.97
C HIS A 69 -29.76 8.64 22.97
N LEU A 70 -29.49 8.09 21.79
CA LEU A 70 -28.80 8.80 20.71
C LEU A 70 -29.64 8.70 19.44
N PRO A 71 -30.21 9.81 18.91
CA PRO A 71 -30.93 9.77 17.65
C PRO A 71 -29.96 9.32 16.54
N TYR A 72 -30.41 8.37 15.71
CA TYR A 72 -29.60 7.76 14.64
C TYR A 72 -28.36 7.00 15.13
N GLY A 73 -28.39 6.42 16.33
CA GLY A 73 -27.27 5.71 16.93
C GLY A 73 -26.59 4.67 16.04
N LEU A 74 -27.37 3.94 15.22
CA LEU A 74 -26.84 2.96 14.27
C LEU A 74 -26.04 3.60 13.12
N VAL A 75 -26.44 4.78 12.64
CA VAL A 75 -25.73 5.52 11.58
C VAL A 75 -24.38 6.01 12.10
N ILE A 76 -24.36 6.57 13.31
CA ILE A 76 -23.14 7.03 13.97
C ILE A 76 -22.20 5.85 14.22
N ALA A 77 -22.73 4.72 14.72
CA ALA A 77 -21.94 3.50 14.91
C ALA A 77 -21.33 2.98 13.60
N ALA A 78 -22.09 2.97 12.49
CA ALA A 78 -21.59 2.54 11.19
C ALA A 78 -20.47 3.44 10.64
N ILE A 79 -20.60 4.76 10.81
CA ILE A 79 -19.56 5.73 10.41
C ILE A 79 -18.30 5.54 11.26
N VAL A 80 -18.45 5.47 12.58
CA VAL A 80 -17.33 5.26 13.51
C VAL A 80 -16.62 3.95 13.21
N TRP A 81 -17.36 2.86 12.98
CA TRP A 81 -16.80 1.56 12.62
C TRP A 81 -16.03 1.60 11.30
N SER A 82 -16.60 2.23 10.26
CA SER A 82 -15.95 2.38 8.95
C SER A 82 -14.63 3.18 9.04
N LEU A 83 -14.64 4.29 9.78
CA LEU A 83 -13.44 5.10 10.01
C LEU A 83 -12.40 4.35 10.84
N MET A 84 -12.84 3.64 11.89
CA MET A 84 -11.95 2.85 12.75
C MET A 84 -11.29 1.71 11.97
N GLY A 85 -12.04 0.97 11.17
CA GLY A 85 -11.51 -0.12 10.35
C GLY A 85 -10.52 0.36 9.29
N THR A 86 -10.86 1.47 8.60
CA THR A 86 -9.96 2.12 7.64
C THR A 86 -8.69 2.62 8.31
N GLY A 87 -8.81 3.29 9.46
CA GLY A 87 -7.70 3.79 10.24
C GLY A 87 -6.80 2.68 10.79
N MET A 88 -7.38 1.60 11.30
CA MET A 88 -6.64 0.44 11.80
C MET A 88 -5.80 -0.20 10.68
N LEU A 89 -6.39 -0.43 9.50
CA LEU A 89 -5.65 -0.94 8.34
C LEU A 89 -4.55 0.03 7.89
N ALA A 90 -4.81 1.34 7.90
CA ALA A 90 -3.81 2.35 7.56
C ALA A 90 -2.62 2.35 8.54
N VAL A 91 -2.88 2.26 9.85
CA VAL A 91 -1.84 2.21 10.90
C VAL A 91 -0.99 0.96 10.78
N VAL A 92 -1.61 -0.20 10.56
CA VAL A 92 -0.90 -1.47 10.34
C VAL A 92 -0.10 -1.45 9.03
N GLY A 93 -0.64 -0.76 8.01
CA GLY A 93 -0.07 -0.59 6.68
C GLY A 93 1.12 0.38 6.58
N ILE A 94 1.22 1.36 7.48
CA ILE A 94 2.09 2.54 7.31
C ILE A 94 3.59 2.21 7.19
N LYS A 95 4.03 1.08 7.75
CA LYS A 95 5.44 0.67 7.71
C LYS A 95 5.83 -0.07 6.43
N LEU A 96 4.87 -0.67 5.70
CA LEU A 96 5.15 -1.48 4.51
C LEU A 96 5.88 -0.71 3.39
N PRO A 97 5.49 0.53 3.02
CA PRO A 97 6.19 1.28 1.97
C PRO A 97 7.66 1.54 2.30
N GLY A 98 7.97 1.84 3.57
CA GLY A 98 9.34 2.08 4.01
C GLY A 98 10.21 0.82 4.02
N LEU A 99 9.60 -0.35 4.21
CA LEU A 99 10.26 -1.65 4.06
C LEU A 99 10.50 -1.98 2.59
N GLU A 100 9.52 -1.75 1.72
CA GLU A 100 9.70 -2.00 0.28
C GLU A 100 10.78 -1.13 -0.33
N PHE A 101 10.83 0.16 0.03
CA PHE A 101 11.87 1.05 -0.46
C PHE A 101 13.28 0.55 -0.07
N LYS A 102 13.45 0.05 1.16
CA LYS A 102 14.71 -0.55 1.60
C LYS A 102 15.03 -1.82 0.82
N ASN A 103 14.03 -2.63 0.51
CA ASN A 103 14.19 -3.85 -0.25
C ASN A 103 14.63 -3.55 -1.68
N GLN A 104 13.90 -2.68 -2.38
CA GLN A 104 14.24 -2.18 -3.72
C GLN A 104 15.65 -1.58 -3.80
N ARG A 105 16.07 -0.83 -2.76
CA ARG A 105 17.42 -0.25 -2.73
C ARG A 105 18.52 -1.31 -2.65
N VAL A 106 18.33 -2.34 -1.81
CA VAL A 106 19.31 -3.44 -1.67
C VAL A 106 19.29 -4.32 -2.92
N GLU A 107 18.12 -4.59 -3.49
CA GLU A 107 17.98 -5.34 -4.74
C GLU A 107 18.62 -4.62 -5.92
N ALA A 108 18.43 -3.30 -6.04
CA ALA A 108 19.09 -2.49 -7.07
C ALA A 108 20.62 -2.48 -6.91
N ALA A 109 21.12 -2.40 -5.67
CA ALA A 109 22.56 -2.50 -5.41
C ALA A 109 23.12 -3.88 -5.80
N TYR A 110 22.39 -4.95 -5.46
CA TYR A 110 22.75 -6.31 -5.85
C TYR A 110 22.77 -6.50 -7.38
N ARG A 111 21.74 -6.01 -8.09
CA ARG A 111 21.67 -6.07 -9.55
C ARG A 111 22.82 -5.30 -10.20
N LYS A 112 23.16 -4.12 -9.67
CA LYS A 112 24.27 -3.31 -10.18
C LYS A 112 25.63 -4.00 -10.01
N GLU A 113 25.86 -4.63 -8.87
CA GLU A 113 27.08 -5.43 -8.63
C GLU A 113 27.17 -6.65 -9.54
N LEU A 114 26.04 -7.31 -9.85
CA LEU A 114 26.02 -8.41 -10.82
C LEU A 114 26.36 -7.95 -12.24
N VAL A 115 25.78 -6.83 -12.70
CA VAL A 115 26.10 -6.25 -14.03
C VAL A 115 27.59 -5.91 -14.13
N TYR A 116 28.18 -5.33 -13.07
CA TYR A 116 29.62 -5.07 -13.05
C TYR A 116 30.49 -6.33 -13.01
N GLY A 117 29.96 -7.44 -12.48
CA GLY A 117 30.63 -8.75 -12.53
C GLY A 117 30.53 -9.43 -13.88
N GLU A 118 29.49 -9.15 -14.67
CA GLU A 118 29.37 -9.61 -16.06
C GLU A 118 30.33 -8.85 -16.99
N ASP A 119 30.53 -7.54 -16.76
CA ASP A 119 31.38 -6.68 -17.58
C ASP A 119 32.90 -6.81 -17.27
N ASP A 120 33.28 -7.21 -16.05
CA ASP A 120 34.69 -7.29 -15.63
C ASP A 120 34.96 -8.50 -14.73
N ALA A 121 35.73 -9.48 -15.24
CA ALA A 121 36.05 -10.73 -14.54
C ALA A 121 36.90 -10.54 -13.25
N ALA A 122 37.45 -9.34 -13.02
CA ALA A 122 38.15 -8.98 -11.79
C ALA A 122 37.23 -8.39 -10.71
N ARG A 123 35.96 -8.11 -11.02
CA ARG A 123 34.92 -7.64 -10.08
C ARG A 123 33.84 -8.72 -9.89
N ALA A 124 32.97 -8.54 -8.89
CA ALA A 124 32.11 -9.59 -8.31
C ALA A 124 32.88 -10.69 -7.55
N THR A 125 33.73 -10.29 -6.61
CA THR A 125 34.34 -11.24 -5.68
C THR A 125 33.24 -12.04 -4.92
N PRO A 126 33.33 -13.39 -4.86
CA PRO A 126 32.33 -14.27 -4.24
C PRO A 126 31.82 -13.90 -2.83
N PRO A 127 32.62 -13.27 -1.94
CA PRO A 127 32.16 -12.84 -0.62
C PRO A 127 31.10 -11.73 -0.68
N THR A 128 31.26 -10.76 -1.59
CA THR A 128 30.42 -9.55 -1.67
C THR A 128 29.00 -9.88 -2.15
N VAL A 129 28.89 -10.78 -3.14
CA VAL A 129 27.60 -11.24 -3.69
C VAL A 129 26.81 -12.04 -2.65
N ARG A 130 27.47 -12.90 -1.87
CA ARG A 130 26.82 -13.66 -0.77
C ARG A 130 26.32 -12.75 0.34
N GLU A 131 27.07 -11.71 0.67
CA GLU A 131 26.68 -10.75 1.72
C GLU A 131 25.49 -9.88 1.29
N LEU A 132 25.50 -9.41 0.04
CA LEU A 132 24.38 -8.68 -0.56
C LEU A 132 23.13 -9.55 -0.66
N PHE A 133 23.24 -10.81 -1.12
CA PHE A 133 22.13 -11.74 -1.15
C PHE A 133 21.58 -12.04 0.27
N GLY A 134 22.46 -12.17 1.27
CA GLY A 134 22.07 -12.30 2.67
C GLY A 134 21.31 -11.07 3.21
N ALA A 135 21.68 -9.87 2.77
CA ALA A 135 20.96 -8.63 3.09
C ALA A 135 19.58 -8.56 2.41
N VAL A 136 19.49 -8.90 1.12
CA VAL A 136 18.22 -9.02 0.38
C VAL A 136 17.30 -10.00 1.10
N ARG A 137 17.78 -11.22 1.38
CA ARG A 137 16.99 -12.26 2.05
C ARG A 137 16.43 -11.81 3.39
N ARG A 138 17.24 -11.16 4.24
CA ARG A 138 16.80 -10.65 5.54
C ARG A 138 15.71 -9.57 5.40
N ASN A 139 15.84 -8.69 4.41
CA ASN A 139 14.82 -7.68 4.13
C ASN A 139 13.52 -8.31 3.63
N TYR A 140 13.60 -9.26 2.69
CA TYR A 140 12.42 -10.02 2.22
C TYR A 140 11.72 -10.76 3.34
N PHE A 141 12.43 -11.44 4.26
CA PHE A 141 11.79 -12.11 5.39
C PHE A 141 11.05 -11.12 6.30
N ARG A 142 11.65 -9.96 6.59
CA ARG A 142 11.00 -8.93 7.40
C ARG A 142 9.75 -8.39 6.69
N LEU A 143 9.83 -8.19 5.38
CA LEU A 143 8.74 -7.73 4.54
C LEU A 143 7.59 -8.74 4.47
N TYR A 144 7.89 -10.01 4.23
CA TYR A 144 6.92 -11.10 4.25
C TYR A 144 6.19 -11.23 5.59
N PHE A 145 6.93 -11.09 6.70
CA PHE A 145 6.31 -11.10 8.02
C PHE A 145 5.33 -9.93 8.19
N HIS A 146 5.67 -8.75 7.65
CA HIS A 146 4.78 -7.58 7.67
C HIS A 146 3.53 -7.77 6.81
N TYR A 147 3.69 -8.37 5.63
CA TYR A 147 2.56 -8.74 4.78
C TYR A 147 1.66 -9.82 5.39
N MET A 148 2.24 -10.79 6.09
CA MET A 148 1.49 -11.89 6.71
C MET A 148 0.53 -11.37 7.79
N TYR A 149 1.00 -10.60 8.77
CA TYR A 149 0.09 -10.08 9.79
C TYR A 149 -0.91 -9.07 9.22
N PHE A 150 -0.51 -8.26 8.22
CA PHE A 150 -1.42 -7.32 7.57
C PHE A 150 -2.54 -8.06 6.85
N ASN A 151 -2.21 -9.13 6.10
CA ASN A 151 -3.20 -9.94 5.41
C ASN A 151 -4.12 -10.67 6.39
N ILE A 152 -3.61 -11.19 7.52
CA ILE A 152 -4.44 -11.79 8.56
C ILE A 152 -5.40 -10.76 9.14
N ALA A 153 -4.92 -9.57 9.51
CA ALA A 153 -5.76 -8.48 10.03
C ALA A 153 -6.80 -8.02 9.00
N ARG A 154 -6.41 -7.93 7.72
CA ARG A 154 -7.30 -7.58 6.60
C ARG A 154 -8.38 -8.63 6.39
N ILE A 155 -8.04 -9.92 6.38
CA ILE A 155 -9.01 -11.01 6.20
C ILE A 155 -10.00 -11.04 7.37
N LEU A 156 -9.51 -10.92 8.61
CA LEU A 156 -10.37 -10.86 9.79
C LEU A 156 -11.31 -9.65 9.74
N TYR A 157 -10.81 -8.48 9.33
CA TYR A 157 -11.64 -7.29 9.16
C TYR A 157 -12.71 -7.46 8.07
N LEU A 158 -12.33 -8.04 6.92
CA LEU A 158 -13.25 -8.29 5.82
C LEU A 158 -14.28 -9.39 6.11
N GLN A 159 -14.00 -10.33 7.02
CA GLN A 159 -14.97 -11.34 7.47
C GLN A 159 -16.00 -10.78 8.46
N VAL A 160 -15.66 -9.72 9.18
CA VAL A 160 -16.53 -9.05 10.16
C VAL A 160 -17.41 -7.99 9.49
N ARG A 161 -17.08 -7.59 8.26
CA ARG A 161 -17.86 -6.67 7.41
C ARG A 161 -18.92 -7.42 6.62
#